data_AF-A0A1G9R2D1-F1
#
_entry.id   AF-A0A1G9R2D1-F1
#
_cell.length_a   1.000
_cell.length_b   1.000
_cell.length_c   1.000
_cell.angle_alpha   90.00
_cell.angle_beta   90.00
_cell.angle_gamma   90.00
#
_symmetry.space_group_name_H-M   'P 1'
#
loop_
_entity.id
_entity.type
_entity.pdbx_description
1 polymer ?
#
loop_
_entity_poly.entity_id
_entity_poly.type
_entity_poly.pdbx_seq_one_letter_code
_entity_poly.pdbx_strand_id
1 'polypeptide(L)'
;MEVAQGEGKITPSSGTHQFYENENIEIEAEPEEEWEFDKLQIGDEEIDSAETAIEELSKDKVIKASFSRLEEDLVQDDKEEVEPEKTPVAEKDMNDYVDHLISSTAGHSTNTGYKRIVDFWAEGQNNNVLNLRLQGDENFTTGMTRGGIMDNTEDIIKQVFEEREDISTLKIEWYMVLIDQKGQENNTNIITIEFSRQTYNEINWDRFLRENLPNVADYFWAHPNYR
;
A
#
# COMPACT_ATOMS: atom_id res chain seq x y z
N MET A 1 -29.28 -10.66 8.87
CA MET A 1 -28.91 -10.68 7.44
C MET A 1 -27.54 -10.04 7.41
N GLU A 2 -26.49 -10.86 7.50
CA GLU A 2 -25.11 -10.40 7.43
C GLU A 2 -24.50 -10.97 6.16
N VAL A 3 -23.94 -10.05 5.40
CA VAL A 3 -23.35 -10.20 4.07
C VAL A 3 -21.95 -10.76 4.28
N ALA A 4 -21.59 -11.83 3.57
CA ALA A 4 -20.21 -12.27 3.48
C ALA A 4 -19.34 -11.08 3.04
N GLN A 5 -18.25 -10.82 3.76
CA GLN A 5 -17.16 -9.99 3.26
C GLN A 5 -16.20 -10.95 2.54
N GLY A 6 -16.26 -10.94 1.21
CA GLY A 6 -15.49 -11.81 0.31
C GLY A 6 -16.35 -12.78 -0.50
N GLU A 7 -15.86 -13.22 -1.68
CA GLU A 7 -16.52 -14.25 -2.51
C GLU A 7 -16.02 -15.64 -2.09
N GLY A 8 -16.95 -16.49 -1.63
CA GLY A 8 -16.65 -17.79 -1.01
C GLY A 8 -17.93 -18.51 -0.58
N LYS A 9 -17.85 -19.82 -0.36
CA LYS A 9 -18.96 -20.65 0.13
C LYS A 9 -18.65 -21.14 1.53
N ILE A 10 -19.69 -21.23 2.35
CA ILE A 10 -19.63 -21.86 3.66
C ILE A 10 -20.63 -23.01 3.70
N THR A 11 -20.25 -24.13 4.31
CA THR A 11 -21.12 -25.28 4.58
C THR A 11 -21.26 -25.40 6.10
N PRO A 12 -22.48 -25.41 6.66
CA PRO A 12 -23.78 -25.21 6.01
C PRO A 12 -23.92 -23.82 5.35
N SER A 13 -24.60 -23.77 4.19
CA SER A 13 -24.81 -22.54 3.41
C SER A 13 -25.32 -21.39 4.27
N SER A 14 -24.85 -20.16 4.03
CA SER A 14 -25.27 -18.97 4.78
C SER A 14 -26.79 -18.91 5.02
N GLY A 15 -27.20 -18.75 6.28
CA GLY A 15 -28.61 -18.72 6.66
C GLY A 15 -28.85 -19.14 8.10
N THR A 16 -30.11 -19.09 8.54
CA THR A 16 -30.50 -19.63 9.85
C THR A 16 -30.82 -21.11 9.71
N HIS A 17 -30.07 -21.94 10.40
CA HIS A 17 -30.27 -23.39 10.48
C HIS A 17 -30.73 -23.80 11.88
N GLN A 18 -31.33 -24.98 11.97
CA GLN A 18 -31.76 -25.58 13.23
C GLN A 18 -31.11 -26.96 13.32
N PHE A 19 -30.40 -27.21 14.42
CA PHE A 19 -29.70 -28.47 14.68
C PHE A 19 -30.19 -29.06 16.00
N TYR A 20 -30.05 -30.37 16.16
CA TYR A 20 -30.38 -31.01 17.43
C TYR A 20 -29.29 -30.70 18.47
N GLU A 21 -29.71 -30.58 19.73
CA GLU A 21 -28.78 -30.38 20.85
C GLU A 21 -27.79 -31.56 20.92
N ASN A 22 -26.50 -31.25 21.03
CA ASN A 22 -25.39 -32.22 20.98
C ASN A 22 -25.11 -32.86 19.61
N GLU A 23 -25.61 -32.28 18.51
CA GLU A 23 -25.22 -32.67 17.17
C GLU A 23 -23.82 -32.12 16.84
N ASN A 24 -22.99 -32.96 16.22
CA ASN A 24 -21.70 -32.53 15.68
C ASN A 24 -21.95 -31.86 14.33
N ILE A 25 -21.54 -30.60 14.20
CA ILE A 25 -21.74 -29.83 12.96
C ILE A 25 -20.38 -29.57 12.34
N GLU A 26 -20.17 -30.16 11.17
CA GLU A 26 -19.01 -29.87 10.33
C GLU A 26 -19.22 -28.52 9.64
N ILE A 27 -18.22 -27.64 9.77
CA ILE A 27 -18.16 -26.33 9.16
C ILE A 27 -16.99 -26.32 8.19
N GLU A 28 -17.27 -25.95 6.94
CA GLU A 28 -16.29 -25.88 5.87
C GLU A 28 -16.43 -24.54 5.14
N ALA A 29 -15.32 -23.86 4.91
CA ALA A 29 -15.24 -22.62 4.15
C ALA A 29 -14.41 -22.85 2.88
N GLU A 30 -15.07 -22.82 1.72
CA GLU A 30 -14.44 -22.96 0.42
C GLU A 30 -14.30 -21.56 -0.22
N PRO A 31 -13.08 -21.03 -0.42
CA PRO A 31 -12.90 -19.78 -1.16
C PRO A 31 -13.29 -19.95 -2.64
N GLU A 32 -13.76 -18.87 -3.28
CA GLU A 32 -13.93 -18.83 -4.74
C GLU A 32 -12.60 -18.56 -5.49
N GLU A 33 -12.61 -18.68 -6.81
CA GLU A 33 -11.45 -18.41 -7.66
C GLU A 33 -10.95 -16.96 -7.43
N GLU A 34 -9.63 -16.78 -7.28
CA GLU A 34 -8.97 -15.51 -6.89
C GLU A 34 -9.15 -15.07 -5.41
N TRP A 35 -9.66 -15.94 -4.52
CA TRP A 35 -9.78 -15.66 -3.09
C TRP A 35 -9.04 -16.71 -2.26
N GLU A 36 -8.53 -16.28 -1.11
CA GLU A 36 -8.02 -17.15 -0.06
C GLU A 36 -8.89 -17.06 1.18
N PHE A 37 -8.92 -18.16 1.92
CA PHE A 37 -9.56 -18.20 3.22
C PHE A 37 -8.65 -17.52 4.25
N ASP A 38 -9.17 -16.52 4.95
CA ASP A 38 -8.44 -15.84 6.02
C ASP A 38 -8.66 -16.55 7.35
N LYS A 39 -9.94 -16.61 7.78
CA LYS A 39 -10.34 -17.11 9.10
C LYS A 39 -11.84 -17.40 9.21
N LEU A 40 -12.17 -18.30 10.13
CA LEU A 40 -13.52 -18.58 10.60
C LEU A 40 -13.71 -17.93 11.97
N GLN A 41 -14.83 -17.23 12.17
CA GLN A 41 -15.27 -16.74 13.47
C GLN A 41 -16.51 -17.52 13.90
N ILE A 42 -16.45 -18.17 15.06
CA ILE A 42 -17.56 -18.91 15.67
C ILE A 42 -17.90 -18.24 17.01
N GLY A 43 -18.92 -17.38 17.02
CA GLY A 43 -19.22 -16.52 18.16
C GLY A 43 -18.10 -15.51 18.41
N ASP A 44 -17.43 -15.61 19.57
CA ASP A 44 -16.29 -14.77 19.94
C ASP A 44 -14.92 -15.44 19.71
N GLU A 45 -14.92 -16.68 19.18
CA GLU A 45 -13.71 -17.46 18.92
C GLU A 45 -13.29 -17.35 17.45
N GLU A 46 -12.00 -17.15 17.20
CA GLU A 46 -11.39 -17.12 15.87
C GLU A 46 -10.62 -18.43 15.62
N ILE A 47 -10.80 -19.00 14.43
CA ILE A 47 -10.25 -20.29 14.01
C ILE A 47 -9.53 -20.08 12.67
N ASP A 48 -8.23 -20.37 12.67
CA ASP A 48 -7.33 -20.26 11.51
C ASP A 48 -7.33 -21.55 10.65
N SER A 49 -8.51 -22.17 10.51
CA SER A 49 -8.72 -23.39 9.72
C SER A 49 -10.01 -23.26 8.93
N ALA A 50 -9.95 -23.59 7.63
CA ALA A 50 -11.10 -23.57 6.73
C ALA A 50 -12.13 -24.66 7.07
N GLU A 51 -11.70 -25.72 7.76
CA GLU A 51 -12.53 -26.82 8.23
C GLU A 51 -12.47 -26.91 9.75
N THR A 52 -13.63 -27.07 10.39
CA THR A 52 -13.74 -27.32 11.83
C THR A 52 -15.06 -28.00 12.17
N ALA A 53 -15.16 -28.58 13.37
CA ALA A 53 -16.39 -29.17 13.87
C ALA A 53 -16.82 -28.51 15.17
N ILE A 54 -18.10 -28.20 15.30
CA ILE A 54 -18.69 -27.82 16.59
C ILE A 54 -19.16 -29.11 17.25
N GLU A 55 -18.38 -29.58 18.22
CA GLU A 55 -18.81 -30.64 19.13
C GLU A 55 -19.77 -30.05 20.18
N GLU A 56 -20.86 -30.75 20.44
CA GLU A 56 -21.84 -30.40 21.49
C GLU A 56 -22.44 -28.98 21.36
N LEU A 57 -23.15 -28.70 20.25
CA LEU A 57 -23.87 -27.43 20.11
C LEU A 57 -24.94 -27.30 21.21
N SER A 58 -24.66 -26.46 22.20
CA SER A 58 -25.51 -26.22 23.37
C SER A 58 -26.18 -24.84 23.38
N LYS A 59 -25.82 -23.95 22.45
CA LYS A 59 -26.34 -22.58 22.32
C LYS A 59 -26.27 -22.10 20.87
N ASP A 60 -27.09 -21.10 20.55
CA ASP A 60 -27.03 -20.39 19.26
C ASP A 60 -25.63 -19.80 19.05
N LYS A 61 -25.06 -20.06 17.87
CA LYS A 61 -23.77 -19.51 17.44
C LYS A 61 -23.92 -18.78 16.11
N VAL A 62 -23.20 -17.67 15.98
CA VAL A 62 -23.04 -16.95 14.71
C VAL A 62 -21.71 -17.37 14.11
N ILE A 63 -21.72 -17.80 12.86
CA ILE A 63 -20.53 -18.23 12.14
C ILE A 63 -20.28 -17.24 11.00
N LYS A 64 -19.05 -16.76 10.87
CA LYS A 64 -18.62 -15.87 9.79
C LYS A 64 -17.32 -16.41 9.19
N ALA A 65 -17.28 -16.55 7.87
CA ALA A 65 -16.04 -16.77 7.14
C ALA A 65 -15.55 -15.42 6.59
N SER A 66 -14.25 -15.19 6.66
CA SER A 66 -13.57 -14.06 6.03
C SER A 66 -12.67 -14.60 4.93
N PHE A 67 -12.73 -13.96 3.77
CA PHE A 67 -11.88 -14.28 2.64
C PHE A 67 -11.21 -12.99 2.17
N SER A 68 -9.91 -13.06 1.90
CA SER A 68 -9.17 -12.00 1.23
C SER A 68 -8.93 -12.39 -0.21
N ARG A 69 -8.83 -11.39 -1.07
CA ARG A 69 -8.44 -11.63 -2.45
C ARG A 69 -7.00 -12.12 -2.44
N LEU A 70 -6.69 -13.15 -3.23
CA LEU A 70 -5.32 -13.57 -3.48
C LEU A 70 -4.56 -12.36 -4.06
N GLU A 71 -3.75 -11.70 -3.24
CA GLU A 71 -2.68 -10.85 -3.75
C GLU A 71 -1.63 -11.82 -4.31
N GLU A 72 -1.28 -11.68 -5.59
CA GLU A 72 -0.24 -12.49 -6.23
C GLU A 72 1.12 -12.13 -5.61
N ASP A 73 1.40 -12.70 -4.44
CA ASP A 73 2.70 -12.65 -3.80
C ASP A 73 3.61 -13.71 -4.44
N LEU A 74 4.57 -13.20 -5.22
CA LEU A 74 5.71 -13.92 -5.77
C LEU A 74 6.53 -14.56 -4.63
N VAL A 75 6.35 -15.85 -4.36
CA VAL A 75 7.15 -16.60 -3.37
C VAL A 75 8.51 -17.01 -3.97
N GLN A 76 9.61 -16.70 -3.26
CA GLN A 76 10.97 -17.20 -3.53
C GLN A 76 11.20 -18.64 -3.01
N ASP A 77 11.60 -19.51 -3.96
CA ASP A 77 12.60 -20.60 -4.00
C ASP A 77 12.85 -21.56 -2.81
N ASP A 78 12.77 -22.87 -3.10
CA ASP A 78 13.96 -23.75 -3.08
C ASP A 78 13.65 -25.12 -3.70
N LYS A 79 13.94 -25.28 -5.01
CA LYS A 79 14.63 -26.43 -5.65
C LYS A 79 14.50 -26.42 -7.18
N GLU A 80 15.62 -26.05 -7.80
CA GLU A 80 16.06 -26.35 -9.17
C GLU A 80 15.23 -25.76 -10.33
N GLU A 81 15.52 -24.47 -10.57
CA GLU A 81 15.72 -23.84 -11.88
C GLU A 81 14.70 -24.17 -12.99
N VAL A 82 13.55 -23.50 -12.91
CA VAL A 82 12.97 -22.87 -14.10
C VAL A 82 12.51 -21.47 -13.69
N GLU A 83 13.31 -20.46 -14.06
CA GLU A 83 13.07 -19.03 -13.80
C GLU A 83 11.68 -18.66 -14.36
N PRO A 84 10.70 -18.25 -13.52
CA PRO A 84 9.46 -17.70 -14.07
C PRO A 84 9.81 -16.37 -14.72
N GLU A 85 9.41 -16.16 -15.97
CA GLU A 85 9.76 -14.99 -16.78
C GLU A 85 9.50 -13.69 -15.98
N LYS A 86 10.57 -13.11 -15.43
CA LYS A 86 10.60 -11.75 -14.92
C LYS A 86 10.26 -10.86 -16.10
N THR A 87 9.04 -10.35 -16.19
CA THR A 87 8.90 -9.03 -16.81
C THR A 87 9.68 -8.11 -15.87
N PRO A 88 10.86 -7.60 -16.26
CA PRO A 88 11.64 -6.72 -15.39
C PRO A 88 10.75 -5.58 -14.91
N VAL A 89 10.93 -5.08 -13.67
CA VAL A 89 10.23 -3.86 -13.21
C VAL A 89 10.45 -2.70 -14.19
N ALA A 90 11.57 -2.72 -14.93
CA ALA A 90 11.90 -1.83 -16.05
C ALA A 90 10.99 -1.96 -17.30
N GLU A 91 10.24 -3.05 -17.45
CA GLU A 91 9.30 -3.29 -18.56
C GLU A 91 7.83 -3.04 -18.20
N LYS A 92 7.50 -2.81 -16.92
CA LYS A 92 6.15 -2.38 -16.53
C LYS A 92 5.84 -1.03 -17.19
N ASP A 93 4.61 -0.87 -17.67
CA ASP A 93 4.14 0.45 -18.10
C ASP A 93 4.24 1.45 -16.93
N MET A 94 4.46 2.73 -17.25
CA MET A 94 4.70 3.76 -16.23
C MET A 94 3.54 3.88 -15.25
N ASN A 95 2.29 3.65 -15.69
CA ASN A 95 1.14 3.70 -14.78
C ASN A 95 1.22 2.62 -13.71
N ASP A 96 1.40 1.37 -14.10
CA ASP A 96 1.48 0.23 -13.18
C ASP A 96 2.70 0.33 -12.26
N TYR A 97 3.80 0.86 -12.80
CA TYR A 97 5.00 1.13 -12.02
C TYR A 97 4.76 2.17 -10.92
N VAL A 98 4.18 3.32 -11.26
CA VAL A 98 3.95 4.40 -10.29
C VAL A 98 2.92 3.99 -9.24
N ASP A 99 1.87 3.25 -9.62
CA ASP A 99 0.90 2.73 -8.65
C ASP A 99 1.56 1.79 -7.62
N HIS A 100 2.36 0.84 -8.11
CA HIS A 100 3.14 -0.07 -7.26
C HIS A 100 4.12 0.68 -6.35
N LEU A 101 4.95 1.57 -6.93
CA LEU A 101 5.94 2.37 -6.21
C LEU A 101 5.31 3.17 -5.07
N ILE A 102 4.19 3.85 -5.34
CA ILE A 102 3.55 4.70 -4.34
C ILE A 102 2.83 3.86 -3.28
N SER A 103 2.23 2.74 -3.67
CA SER A 103 1.65 1.77 -2.73
C SER A 103 2.70 1.25 -1.74
N SER A 104 3.86 0.79 -2.24
CA SER A 104 4.91 0.16 -1.41
C SER A 104 5.65 1.13 -0.51
N THR A 105 5.77 2.40 -0.91
CA THR A 105 6.55 3.42 -0.17
C THR A 105 5.69 4.29 0.73
N ALA A 106 4.62 4.88 0.18
CA ALA A 106 3.86 5.94 0.84
C ALA A 106 2.41 5.54 1.13
N GLY A 107 1.94 4.41 0.61
CA GLY A 107 0.56 3.95 0.69
C GLY A 107 -0.41 4.71 -0.23
N HIS A 108 -1.49 4.04 -0.64
CA HIS A 108 -2.45 4.56 -1.62
C HIS A 108 -3.24 5.80 -1.20
N SER A 109 -3.38 6.04 0.11
CA SER A 109 -4.20 7.12 0.66
C SER A 109 -3.49 7.83 1.80
N THR A 110 -3.91 9.06 2.06
CA THR A 110 -3.51 9.83 3.25
C THR A 110 -4.35 9.43 4.45
N ASN A 111 -3.86 9.75 5.65
CA ASN A 111 -4.63 9.61 6.89
C ASN A 111 -5.84 10.55 7.00
N THR A 112 -5.98 11.49 6.06
CA THR A 112 -7.16 12.36 5.88
C THR A 112 -8.14 11.86 4.80
N GLY A 113 -7.87 10.72 4.17
CA GLY A 113 -8.77 10.10 3.19
C GLY A 113 -8.62 10.59 1.75
N TYR A 114 -7.66 11.46 1.45
CA TYR A 114 -7.31 11.79 0.06
C TYR A 114 -6.45 10.69 -0.57
N LYS A 115 -6.63 10.45 -1.88
CA LYS A 115 -5.70 9.61 -2.67
C LYS A 115 -4.28 10.20 -2.60
N ARG A 116 -3.28 9.32 -2.50
CA ARG A 116 -1.87 9.71 -2.44
C ARG A 116 -1.41 10.31 -3.76
N ILE A 117 -1.71 9.67 -4.89
CA ILE A 117 -1.33 10.17 -6.21
C ILE A 117 -2.32 11.27 -6.61
N VAL A 118 -1.81 12.49 -6.79
CA VAL A 118 -2.57 13.60 -7.38
C VAL A 118 -2.48 13.54 -8.89
N ASP A 119 -1.26 13.42 -9.41
CA ASP A 119 -0.92 13.40 -10.84
C ASP A 119 0.51 12.89 -11.01
N PHE A 120 0.83 12.35 -12.18
CA PHE A 120 2.21 12.05 -12.56
C PHE A 120 2.36 12.08 -14.08
N TRP A 121 3.57 12.37 -14.53
CA TRP A 121 3.92 12.30 -15.94
C TRP A 121 5.41 12.05 -16.11
N ALA A 122 5.77 11.48 -17.26
CA ALA A 122 7.16 11.37 -17.67
C ALA A 122 7.45 12.36 -18.81
N GLU A 123 8.61 12.99 -18.77
CA GLU A 123 9.06 13.96 -19.78
C GLU A 123 10.56 13.82 -20.04
N GLY A 124 11.12 14.71 -20.87
CA GLY A 124 12.52 14.66 -21.27
C GLY A 124 12.77 13.77 -22.49
N GLN A 125 14.04 13.52 -22.80
CA GLN A 125 14.41 12.65 -23.91
C GLN A 125 14.14 11.20 -23.51
N ASN A 126 13.34 10.49 -24.29
CA ASN A 126 12.92 9.11 -23.99
C ASN A 126 12.16 8.99 -22.65
N ASN A 127 11.45 10.03 -22.20
CA ASN A 127 10.67 10.01 -20.96
C ASN A 127 11.50 9.70 -19.69
N ASN A 128 12.76 10.15 -19.68
CA ASN A 128 13.74 9.87 -18.63
C ASN A 128 13.63 10.74 -17.36
N VAL A 129 12.63 11.63 -17.29
CA VAL A 129 12.32 12.47 -16.12
C VAL A 129 10.94 12.09 -15.60
N LEU A 130 10.87 11.52 -14.40
CA LEU A 130 9.61 11.18 -13.74
C LEU A 130 9.17 12.31 -12.81
N ASN A 131 7.97 12.84 -13.03
CA ASN A 131 7.35 13.86 -12.20
C ASN A 131 6.19 13.25 -11.41
N LEU A 132 6.21 13.42 -10.09
CA LEU A 132 5.19 12.93 -9.16
C LEU A 132 4.57 14.11 -8.40
N ARG A 133 3.23 14.18 -8.37
CA ARG A 133 2.48 15.03 -7.45
C ARG A 133 1.76 14.15 -6.44
N LEU A 134 2.11 14.28 -5.17
CA LEU A 134 1.64 13.41 -4.11
C LEU A 134 0.97 14.20 -2.98
N GLN A 135 -0.06 13.65 -2.35
CA GLN A 135 -0.64 14.21 -1.13
C GLN A 135 0.15 13.77 0.12
N GLY A 136 0.43 14.69 1.02
CA GLY A 136 1.05 14.41 2.31
C GLY A 136 0.05 14.06 3.40
N ASP A 137 0.50 13.30 4.40
CA ASP A 137 -0.26 13.01 5.61
C ASP A 137 -0.30 14.20 6.58
N GLU A 138 -1.46 14.44 7.18
CA GLU A 138 -1.59 15.42 8.25
C GLU A 138 -0.99 14.86 9.55
N ASN A 139 -0.21 15.67 10.27
CA ASN A 139 0.35 15.25 11.55
C ASN A 139 0.20 16.36 12.60
N PHE A 140 0.42 16.01 13.87
CA PHE A 140 0.23 16.91 15.01
C PHE A 140 1.04 18.22 14.92
N THR A 141 2.17 18.22 14.22
CA THR A 141 3.01 19.39 14.01
C THR A 141 3.53 19.43 12.58
N THR A 142 3.83 20.62 12.06
CA THR A 142 4.42 20.78 10.72
C THR A 142 5.78 20.07 10.60
N GLY A 143 6.55 20.00 11.69
CA GLY A 143 7.81 19.26 11.74
C GLY A 143 7.61 17.74 11.59
N MET A 144 6.58 17.17 12.22
CA MET A 144 6.23 15.75 12.04
C MET A 144 5.73 15.48 10.62
N THR A 145 4.89 16.35 10.07
CA THR A 145 4.45 16.24 8.67
C THR A 145 5.64 16.27 7.72
N ARG A 146 6.54 17.24 7.88
CA ARG A 146 7.78 17.33 7.09
C ARG A 146 8.63 16.07 7.25
N GLY A 147 8.75 15.55 8.47
CA GLY A 147 9.47 14.31 8.77
C GLY A 147 8.93 13.12 7.96
N GLY A 148 7.63 12.86 8.03
CA GLY A 148 7.00 11.77 7.28
C GLY A 148 7.07 11.95 5.76
N ILE A 149 7.00 13.20 5.28
CA ILE A 149 7.22 13.48 3.85
C ILE A 149 8.66 13.16 3.44
N MET A 150 9.66 13.49 4.26
CA MET A 150 11.05 13.15 3.97
C MET A 150 11.31 11.65 4.02
N ASP A 151 10.63 10.91 4.89
CA ASP A 151 10.68 9.44 4.92
C ASP A 151 10.19 8.85 3.60
N ASN A 152 8.95 9.17 3.22
CA ASN A 152 8.38 8.68 1.96
C ASN A 152 9.23 9.13 0.75
N THR A 153 9.79 10.35 0.79
CA THR A 153 10.66 10.86 -0.27
C THR A 153 11.93 10.03 -0.42
N GLU A 154 12.58 9.64 0.69
CA GLU A 154 13.78 8.80 0.64
C GLU A 154 13.48 7.43 0.04
N ASP A 155 12.40 6.80 0.48
CA ASP A 155 12.00 5.47 0.03
C ASP A 155 11.66 5.47 -1.47
N ILE A 156 10.91 6.48 -1.93
CA ILE A 156 10.60 6.66 -3.35
C ILE A 156 11.87 6.89 -4.18
N ILE A 157 12.80 7.74 -3.72
CA ILE A 157 14.07 8.00 -4.43
C ILE A 157 14.87 6.70 -4.60
N LYS A 158 15.02 5.93 -3.52
CA LYS A 158 15.77 4.66 -3.54
C LYS A 158 15.12 3.67 -4.51
N GLN A 159 13.82 3.43 -4.33
CA GLN A 159 13.13 2.44 -5.14
C GLN A 159 13.12 2.81 -6.63
N VAL A 160 12.92 4.08 -6.99
CA VAL A 160 13.01 4.54 -8.39
C VAL A 160 14.39 4.29 -9.00
N PHE A 161 15.45 4.70 -8.31
CA PHE A 161 16.78 4.59 -8.90
C PHE A 161 17.34 3.16 -8.89
N GLU A 162 16.84 2.28 -8.02
CA GLU A 162 17.14 0.85 -7.99
C GLU A 162 16.39 0.06 -9.07
N GLU A 163 15.14 0.42 -9.37
CA GLU A 163 14.28 -0.37 -10.25
C GLU A 163 14.19 0.14 -11.70
N ARG A 164 14.47 1.42 -11.95
CA ARG A 164 14.23 2.08 -13.25
C ARG A 164 15.45 2.80 -13.81
N GLU A 165 16.36 2.06 -14.43
CA GLU A 165 17.59 2.60 -15.05
C GLU A 165 17.32 3.69 -16.11
N ASP A 166 16.17 3.63 -16.78
CA ASP A 166 15.72 4.61 -17.78
C ASP A 166 15.36 5.97 -17.18
N ILE A 167 15.06 6.02 -15.87
CA ILE A 167 14.84 7.27 -15.14
C ILE A 167 16.18 7.84 -14.69
N SER A 168 16.43 9.07 -15.14
CA SER A 168 17.64 9.85 -14.83
C SER A 168 17.38 10.98 -13.84
N THR A 169 16.13 11.42 -13.71
CA THR A 169 15.70 12.49 -12.80
C THR A 169 14.32 12.19 -12.26
N LEU A 170 14.16 12.38 -10.96
CA LEU A 170 12.90 12.25 -10.24
C LEU A 170 12.57 13.61 -9.62
N LYS A 171 11.37 14.10 -9.89
CA LYS A 171 10.82 15.29 -9.25
C LYS A 171 9.57 14.94 -8.47
N ILE A 172 9.53 15.28 -7.20
CA ILE A 172 8.38 15.03 -6.32
C ILE A 172 7.87 16.36 -5.78
N GLU A 173 6.60 16.64 -6.02
CA GLU A 173 5.85 17.77 -5.45
C GLU A 173 4.84 17.23 -4.44
N TRP A 174 5.03 17.54 -3.16
CA TRP A 174 4.11 17.18 -2.09
C TRP A 174 3.10 18.28 -1.88
N TYR A 175 1.82 17.90 -1.86
CA TYR A 175 0.68 18.76 -1.65
C TYR A 175 0.02 18.45 -0.30
N MET A 176 -0.66 19.44 0.26
CA MET A 176 -1.62 19.26 1.34
C MET A 176 -2.82 20.14 1.11
N VAL A 177 -3.99 19.64 1.50
CA VAL A 177 -5.19 20.48 1.60
C VAL A 177 -5.10 21.33 2.86
N LEU A 178 -4.92 22.64 2.68
CA LEU A 178 -4.82 23.60 3.78
C LEU A 178 -6.10 24.43 3.85
N ILE A 179 -6.57 24.67 5.06
CA ILE A 179 -7.75 25.50 5.30
C ILE A 179 -7.30 26.94 5.55
N ASP A 180 -7.84 27.89 4.78
CA ASP A 180 -7.54 29.32 4.95
C ASP A 180 -8.26 29.93 6.17
N GLN A 181 -7.99 31.20 6.48
CA GLN A 181 -8.61 31.90 7.62
C GLN A 181 -10.15 32.04 7.50
N LYS A 182 -10.71 31.78 6.32
CA LYS A 182 -12.15 31.81 6.05
C LYS A 182 -12.76 30.41 6.03
N GLY A 183 -11.99 29.36 6.33
CA GLY A 183 -12.46 27.98 6.30
C GLY A 183 -12.46 27.33 4.92
N GLN A 184 -11.76 27.90 3.92
CA GLN A 184 -11.73 27.36 2.56
C GLN A 184 -10.54 26.43 2.37
N GLU A 185 -10.80 25.23 1.89
CA GLU A 185 -9.78 24.25 1.51
C GLU A 185 -9.03 24.69 0.25
N ASN A 186 -7.70 24.59 0.30
CA ASN A 186 -6.80 24.90 -0.81
C ASN A 186 -5.72 23.81 -0.89
N ASN A 187 -5.70 23.08 -2.00
CA ASN A 187 -4.63 22.12 -2.26
C ASN A 187 -3.33 22.87 -2.58
N THR A 188 -2.36 22.82 -1.68
CA THR A 188 -1.18 23.68 -1.66
C THR A 188 0.08 22.82 -1.79
N ASN A 189 0.96 23.14 -2.73
CA ASN A 189 2.30 22.54 -2.79
C ASN A 189 3.09 23.02 -1.56
N ILE A 190 3.56 22.09 -0.75
CA ILE A 190 4.29 22.37 0.48
C ILE A 190 5.78 22.02 0.39
N ILE A 191 6.15 21.04 -0.43
CA ILE A 191 7.55 20.61 -0.62
C ILE A 191 7.74 20.22 -2.08
N THR A 192 8.82 20.69 -2.69
CA THR A 192 9.29 20.23 -4.00
C THR A 192 10.73 19.78 -3.87
N ILE A 193 11.02 18.58 -4.36
CA ILE A 193 12.36 18.02 -4.39
C ILE A 193 12.64 17.47 -5.79
N GLU A 194 13.84 17.74 -6.31
CA GLU A 194 14.36 17.15 -7.53
C GLU A 194 15.64 16.40 -7.20
N PHE A 195 15.77 15.21 -7.77
CA PHE A 195 16.88 14.30 -7.51
C PHE A 195 17.30 13.63 -8.81
N SER A 196 18.59 13.65 -9.09
CA SER A 196 19.19 13.00 -10.24
C SER A 196 19.82 11.67 -9.85
N ARG A 197 19.92 10.76 -10.83
CA ARG A 197 20.66 9.51 -10.69
C ARG A 197 22.13 9.74 -10.31
N GLN A 198 22.72 10.84 -10.80
CA GLN A 198 24.08 11.22 -10.43
C GLN A 198 24.16 11.48 -8.92
N THR A 199 23.31 12.34 -8.39
CA THR A 199 23.24 12.67 -6.96
C THR A 199 22.97 11.43 -6.11
N TYR A 200 22.06 10.55 -6.54
CA TYR A 200 21.79 9.28 -5.87
C TYR A 200 23.05 8.40 -5.74
N ASN A 201 23.84 8.30 -6.80
CA ASN A 201 25.06 7.48 -6.81
C ASN A 201 26.22 8.06 -5.99
N GLU A 202 26.19 9.36 -5.68
CA GLU A 202 27.23 10.02 -4.86
C GLU A 202 27.00 9.82 -3.35
N ILE A 203 25.80 9.40 -2.94
CA ILE A 203 25.41 9.26 -1.54
C ILE A 203 25.78 7.88 -0.97
N ASN A 204 26.36 7.89 0.23
CA ASN A 204 26.52 6.68 1.02
C ASN A 204 25.24 6.41 1.83
N TRP A 205 24.28 5.70 1.22
CA TRP A 205 22.96 5.44 1.79
C TRP A 205 22.99 4.68 3.13
N ASP A 206 23.98 3.83 3.39
CA ASP A 206 24.15 3.12 4.67
C ASP A 206 24.39 4.06 5.86
N ARG A 207 24.88 5.27 5.59
CA ARG A 207 25.23 6.28 6.60
C ARG A 207 24.53 7.60 6.37
N PHE A 208 23.63 7.66 5.41
CA PHE A 208 22.92 8.87 5.07
C PHE A 208 21.84 9.15 6.10
N LEU A 209 21.73 10.40 6.51
CA LEU A 209 20.64 10.85 7.38
C LEU A 209 19.60 11.52 6.49
N ARG A 210 18.35 11.04 6.54
CA ARG A 210 17.21 11.58 5.78
C ARG A 210 17.07 13.10 5.87
N GLU A 211 17.43 13.67 7.02
CA GLU A 211 17.36 15.11 7.30
C GLU A 211 18.29 15.94 6.40
N ASN A 212 19.27 15.28 5.78
CA ASN A 212 20.18 15.88 4.81
C ASN A 212 19.64 15.86 3.38
N LEU A 213 18.51 15.19 3.08
CA LEU A 213 17.90 15.20 1.74
C LEU A 213 17.80 16.62 1.16
N PRO A 214 17.28 17.63 1.89
CA PRO A 214 17.19 19.00 1.39
C PRO A 214 18.53 19.64 1.00
N ASN A 215 19.64 19.16 1.57
CA ASN A 215 20.97 19.73 1.36
C ASN A 215 21.72 19.07 0.20
N VAL A 216 21.35 17.84 -0.16
CA VAL A 216 22.02 17.07 -1.22
C VAL A 216 21.20 16.99 -2.51
N ALA A 217 19.89 17.23 -2.43
CA ALA A 217 19.02 17.26 -3.61
C ALA A 217 19.46 18.32 -4.62
N ASP A 218 19.27 18.01 -5.91
CA ASP A 218 19.58 18.94 -7.01
C ASP A 218 18.72 20.21 -6.93
N TYR A 219 17.49 20.06 -6.46
CA TYR A 219 16.62 21.17 -6.09
C TYR A 219 15.79 20.81 -4.86
N PHE A 220 15.66 21.77 -3.95
CA PHE A 220 14.74 21.67 -2.83
C PHE A 220 14.05 23.01 -2.57
N TRP A 221 12.73 22.95 -2.41
CA TRP A 221 11.92 24.07 -1.94
C TRP A 221 10.91 23.57 -0.91
N ALA A 222 10.75 24.33 0.16
CA ALA A 222 9.69 24.13 1.13
C ALA A 222 8.90 25.42 1.34
N HIS A 223 7.57 25.28 1.36
CA HIS A 223 6.66 26.34 1.75
C HIS A 223 7.05 26.88 3.14
N PRO A 224 6.93 28.19 3.43
CA PRO A 224 7.43 28.79 4.67
C PRO A 224 7.00 28.10 5.98
N ASN A 225 5.82 27.48 6.01
CA ASN A 225 5.31 26.76 7.18
C ASN A 225 5.93 25.36 7.39
N TYR A 226 6.69 24.86 6.41
CA TYR A 226 7.27 23.51 6.36
C TYR A 226 8.79 23.52 6.14
N ARG A 227 9.46 24.65 6.44
CA ARG A 227 10.92 24.77 6.34
C ARG A 227 11.63 24.01 7.46
#